data_AF-A0A2E0RXM3-F1
#
_entry.id   AF-A0A2E0RXM3-F1
#
_cell.length_a   1.000
_cell.length_b   1.000
_cell.length_c   1.000
_cell.angle_alpha   90.00
_cell.angle_beta   90.00
_cell.angle_gamma   90.00
#
_symmetry.space_group_name_H-M   'P 1'
#
loop_
_entity.id
_entity.type
_entity.pdbx_description
1 polymer ?
#
loop_
_entity_poly.entity_id
_entity_poly.type
_entity_poly.pdbx_seq_one_letter_code
_entity_poly.pdbx_strand_id
1 'polypeptide(L)'
;MMRAGQPRRDRGSVLILTVVVITILGLVVVAVASYSVSVLRKGQITEDRADRLSAAEGAMRDLIDRLGGDGTLCTTAFGSTGTPFPFAFPLNDVAVDLSCQPVGLSLSETTGWAVVVTGEGVPDGEGLQTQSGGDKVFGGNTYVERTSLLDLKSPLTIKFGDLFYTDPSCGAAGEFDATPISGLSFEPAGQNGLWCTSQAWSDLFPEPDVPNLGSLTNRTNSVFDATTNPNGAYRTDGGCRIYYPGRYTFAPDFGTNAYLRSGDYLFDLPGDASAAQIRVDKAKVSAGFPVIAGDEQVIANAPCEDAMVDDSGTGGATFYVAGKTNFSIEKGTGPNSGSLEIFRREQGTNPTNYVSIHAVGSTLAHPETIISTAAGNNKEMAIHGQIWAPEAGIAFGEVTNDAKGQLLGGAVVASIDARSSASASGFVIQVAGGPQEARFRLRAVASKSGTTVVQVVAQLRFDPPESGTDLGQWQLAVNSWRVCDAAVC
;
A
#
# COMPACT_ATOMS: atom_id res chain seq x y z
N MET A 1 -91.86 -79.26 11.82
CA MET A 1 -91.02 -78.63 12.86
C MET A 1 -89.99 -77.74 12.17
N MET A 2 -90.27 -76.44 12.03
CA MET A 2 -89.33 -75.42 11.54
C MET A 2 -88.99 -74.51 12.73
N ARG A 3 -87.71 -74.40 13.08
CA ARG A 3 -87.19 -73.34 13.95
C ARG A 3 -86.47 -72.33 13.06
N ALA A 4 -87.09 -71.18 12.84
CA ALA A 4 -86.48 -70.03 12.19
C ALA A 4 -85.61 -69.29 13.23
N GLY A 5 -84.30 -69.17 12.96
CA GLY A 5 -83.40 -68.33 13.72
C GLY A 5 -83.57 -66.86 13.33
N GLN A 6 -83.81 -65.98 14.29
CA GLN A 6 -83.81 -64.53 14.09
C GLN A 6 -82.39 -64.01 13.85
N PRO A 7 -82.13 -63.19 12.81
CA PRO A 7 -80.88 -62.48 12.68
C PRO A 7 -80.87 -61.29 13.66
N ARG A 8 -79.97 -61.34 14.65
CA ARG A 8 -79.64 -60.18 15.50
C ARG A 8 -79.03 -59.08 14.62
N ARG A 9 -79.51 -57.85 14.83
CA ARG A 9 -79.30 -56.67 13.98
C ARG A 9 -78.13 -55.86 14.54
N ASP A 10 -76.91 -56.09 14.05
CA ASP A 10 -75.68 -55.34 14.40
C ASP A 10 -75.65 -53.93 13.77
N ARG A 11 -76.69 -53.11 13.97
CA ARG A 11 -76.80 -51.75 13.38
C ARG A 11 -76.17 -50.64 14.23
N GLY A 12 -75.93 -50.87 15.52
CA GLY A 12 -75.33 -49.87 16.43
C GLY A 12 -73.80 -49.86 16.41
N SER A 13 -73.17 -51.02 16.19
CA SER A 13 -71.71 -51.18 16.20
C SER A 13 -71.01 -50.58 14.98
N VAL A 14 -71.66 -50.60 13.81
CA VAL A 14 -71.12 -50.06 12.55
C VAL A 14 -70.92 -48.54 12.61
N LEU A 15 -71.85 -47.81 13.24
CA LEU A 15 -71.74 -46.35 13.38
C LEU A 15 -70.55 -45.98 14.27
N ILE A 16 -70.38 -46.65 15.41
CA ILE A 16 -69.27 -46.41 16.34
C ILE A 16 -67.94 -46.72 15.67
N LEU A 17 -67.86 -47.85 14.94
CA LEU A 17 -66.64 -48.24 14.21
C LEU A 17 -66.29 -47.21 13.13
N THR A 18 -67.29 -46.71 12.40
CA THR A 18 -67.07 -45.69 11.35
C THR A 18 -66.61 -44.36 11.95
N VAL A 19 -67.20 -43.90 13.05
CA VAL A 19 -66.77 -42.66 13.73
C VAL A 19 -65.35 -42.77 14.28
N VAL A 20 -65.00 -43.93 14.87
CA VAL A 20 -63.64 -44.16 15.37
C VAL A 20 -62.63 -44.16 14.23
N VAL A 21 -62.91 -44.84 13.12
CA VAL A 21 -62.04 -44.87 11.94
C VAL A 21 -61.87 -43.47 11.33
N ILE A 22 -62.97 -42.71 11.17
CA ILE A 22 -62.90 -41.34 10.66
C ILE A 22 -62.10 -40.44 11.60
N THR A 23 -62.27 -40.57 12.91
CA THR A 23 -61.53 -39.76 13.90
C THR A 23 -60.03 -40.08 13.86
N ILE A 24 -59.67 -41.36 13.80
CA ILE A 24 -58.26 -41.79 13.70
C ILE A 24 -57.65 -41.30 12.39
N LEU A 25 -58.34 -41.49 11.26
CA LEU A 25 -57.87 -41.00 9.96
C LEU A 25 -57.73 -39.47 9.95
N GLY A 26 -58.69 -38.75 10.55
CA GLY A 26 -58.62 -37.30 10.71
C GLY A 26 -57.41 -36.84 11.52
N LEU A 27 -57.14 -37.50 12.66
CA LEU A 27 -55.96 -37.23 13.49
C LEU A 27 -54.66 -37.52 12.72
N VAL A 28 -54.59 -38.61 11.97
CA VAL A 28 -53.42 -38.95 11.13
C VAL A 28 -53.21 -37.90 10.05
N VAL A 29 -54.25 -37.46 9.34
CA VAL A 29 -54.15 -36.41 8.32
C VAL A 29 -53.66 -35.09 8.91
N VAL A 30 -54.20 -34.67 10.06
CA VAL A 30 -53.75 -33.45 10.75
C VAL A 30 -52.29 -33.56 11.19
N ALA A 31 -51.88 -34.73 11.70
CA ALA A 31 -50.50 -34.98 12.10
C ALA A 31 -49.53 -34.92 10.91
N VAL A 32 -49.87 -35.55 9.77
CA VAL A 32 -49.08 -35.51 8.54
C VAL A 32 -49.00 -34.09 7.98
N ALA A 33 -50.12 -33.38 7.91
CA ALA A 33 -50.14 -31.99 7.44
C ALA A 33 -49.27 -31.07 8.32
N SER A 34 -49.36 -31.23 9.64
CA SER A 34 -48.55 -30.45 10.60
C SER A 34 -47.06 -30.76 10.46
N TYR A 35 -46.72 -32.04 10.23
CA TYR A 35 -45.35 -32.47 9.96
C TYR A 35 -44.82 -31.87 8.65
N SER A 36 -45.59 -31.95 7.55
CA SER A 36 -45.22 -31.36 6.25
C SER A 36 -44.98 -29.86 6.35
N VAL A 37 -45.86 -29.11 7.05
CA VAL A 37 -45.67 -27.67 7.26
C VAL A 37 -44.40 -27.37 8.08
N SER A 38 -44.12 -28.17 9.11
CA SER A 38 -42.90 -28.04 9.91
C SER A 38 -41.63 -28.32 9.09
N VAL A 39 -41.66 -29.35 8.24
CA VAL A 39 -40.54 -29.70 7.34
C VAL A 39 -40.30 -28.59 6.32
N LEU A 40 -41.35 -28.04 5.69
CA LEU A 40 -41.21 -26.94 4.74
C LEU A 40 -40.63 -25.68 5.39
N ARG A 41 -41.10 -25.31 6.58
CA ARG A 41 -40.55 -24.16 7.34
C ARG A 41 -39.09 -24.37 7.72
N LYS A 42 -38.73 -25.57 8.19
CA LYS A 42 -37.33 -25.90 8.53
C LYS A 42 -36.44 -25.96 7.28
N GLY A 43 -36.99 -26.42 6.15
CA GLY A 43 -36.31 -26.44 4.86
C GLY A 43 -35.91 -25.03 4.42
N GLN A 44 -36.86 -24.09 4.41
CA GLN A 44 -36.62 -22.69 4.05
C GLN A 44 -35.55 -22.03 4.93
N ILE A 45 -35.58 -22.25 6.26
CA ILE A 45 -34.55 -21.72 7.17
C ILE A 45 -33.17 -22.32 6.88
N THR A 46 -33.12 -23.59 6.51
CA THR A 46 -31.85 -24.29 6.21
C THR A 46 -31.27 -23.81 4.89
N GLU A 47 -32.11 -23.65 3.85
CA GLU A 47 -31.72 -23.07 2.55
C GLU A 47 -31.22 -21.64 2.73
N ASP A 48 -31.97 -20.78 3.42
CA ASP A 48 -31.56 -19.40 3.69
C ASP A 48 -30.24 -19.33 4.47
N ARG A 49 -29.99 -20.27 5.39
CA ARG A 49 -28.72 -20.34 6.12
C ARG A 49 -27.57 -20.81 5.22
N ALA A 50 -27.82 -21.77 4.34
CA ALA A 50 -26.84 -22.27 3.38
C ALA A 50 -26.47 -21.20 2.35
N ASP A 51 -27.45 -20.43 1.85
CA ASP A 51 -27.24 -19.28 0.96
C ASP A 51 -26.34 -18.24 1.62
N ARG A 52 -26.68 -17.81 2.84
CA ARG A 52 -25.88 -16.81 3.57
C ARG A 52 -24.47 -17.29 3.84
N LEU A 53 -24.30 -18.55 4.24
CA LEU A 53 -22.96 -19.10 4.47
C LEU A 53 -22.15 -19.12 3.18
N SER A 54 -22.73 -19.61 2.08
CA SER A 54 -22.06 -19.68 0.78
C SER A 54 -21.67 -18.29 0.27
N ALA A 55 -22.56 -17.30 0.44
CA ALA A 55 -22.29 -15.91 0.08
C ALA A 55 -21.16 -15.32 0.94
N ALA A 56 -21.21 -15.48 2.26
CA ALA A 56 -20.16 -14.99 3.16
C ALA A 56 -18.80 -15.65 2.92
N GLU A 57 -18.76 -16.95 2.66
CA GLU A 57 -17.51 -17.66 2.34
C GLU A 57 -16.96 -17.26 0.97
N GLY A 58 -17.82 -17.10 -0.04
CA GLY A 58 -17.43 -16.62 -1.36
C GLY A 58 -16.82 -15.23 -1.30
N ALA A 59 -17.49 -14.31 -0.60
CA ALA A 59 -16.99 -12.95 -0.38
C ALA A 59 -15.69 -12.92 0.43
N MET A 60 -15.55 -13.79 1.43
CA MET A 60 -14.32 -13.89 2.22
C MET A 60 -13.14 -14.41 1.38
N ARG A 61 -13.37 -15.36 0.48
CA ARG A 61 -12.33 -15.84 -0.45
C ARG A 61 -11.91 -14.76 -1.43
N ASP A 62 -12.87 -14.04 -2.01
CA ASP A 62 -12.59 -12.89 -2.88
C ASP A 62 -11.75 -11.83 -2.16
N LEU A 63 -12.09 -11.51 -0.90
CA LEU A 63 -11.31 -10.58 -0.09
C LEU A 63 -9.89 -11.10 0.21
N ILE A 64 -9.73 -12.38 0.51
CA ILE A 64 -8.42 -13.02 0.75
C ILE A 64 -7.57 -12.99 -0.52
N ASP A 65 -8.17 -13.30 -1.68
CA ASP A 65 -7.46 -13.28 -2.96
C ASP A 65 -7.00 -11.86 -3.31
N ARG A 66 -7.86 -10.85 -3.12
CA ARG A 66 -7.49 -9.42 -3.25
C ARG A 66 -6.40 -9.01 -2.27
N LEU A 67 -6.47 -9.43 -1.01
CA LEU A 67 -5.42 -9.09 -0.03
C LEU A 67 -4.09 -9.81 -0.32
N GLY A 68 -4.15 -11.01 -0.88
CA GLY A 68 -2.95 -11.74 -1.32
C GLY A 68 -2.34 -11.18 -2.59
N GLY A 69 -3.14 -10.65 -3.51
CA GLY A 69 -2.68 -10.07 -4.77
C GLY A 69 -2.30 -8.58 -4.70
N ASP A 70 -3.06 -7.79 -3.93
CA ASP A 70 -3.16 -6.32 -4.10
C ASP A 70 -2.73 -5.54 -2.85
N GLY A 71 -2.37 -6.25 -1.76
CA GLY A 71 -1.54 -5.76 -0.65
C GLY A 71 -2.05 -4.63 0.25
N THR A 72 -3.01 -3.79 -0.15
CA THR A 72 -3.24 -2.52 0.58
C THR A 72 -4.63 -1.90 0.46
N LEU A 73 -5.56 -2.41 1.25
CA LEU A 73 -6.78 -1.68 1.61
C LEU A 73 -7.08 -1.71 3.12
N CYS A 74 -6.39 -2.57 3.86
CA CYS A 74 -6.58 -2.71 5.30
C CYS A 74 -5.72 -1.76 6.15
N THR A 75 -4.81 -1.01 5.54
CA THR A 75 -3.69 -0.33 6.24
C THR A 75 -3.77 1.18 6.25
N THR A 76 -4.57 1.79 5.38
CA THR A 76 -4.87 3.23 5.37
C THR A 76 -6.00 3.59 6.34
N ALA A 77 -6.30 4.87 6.54
CA ALA A 77 -7.42 5.32 7.38
C ALA A 77 -8.77 4.66 7.01
N PHE A 78 -8.90 4.18 5.77
CA PHE A 78 -9.94 3.23 5.35
C PHE A 78 -10.15 2.10 6.37
N GLY A 79 -9.10 1.49 6.94
CA GLY A 79 -9.10 0.28 7.78
C GLY A 79 -9.18 0.47 9.29
N SER A 80 -9.07 1.69 9.80
CA SER A 80 -9.00 1.97 11.26
C SER A 80 -10.29 1.60 12.02
N THR A 81 -11.44 1.62 11.34
CA THR A 81 -12.76 1.29 11.90
C THR A 81 -13.42 0.05 11.27
N GLY A 82 -12.70 -0.65 10.39
CA GLY A 82 -13.24 -1.71 9.53
C GLY A 82 -13.73 -1.14 8.21
N THR A 83 -12.88 -1.11 7.18
CA THR A 83 -13.28 -0.59 5.85
C THR A 83 -14.35 -1.49 5.27
N PRO A 84 -15.51 -0.98 4.83
CA PRO A 84 -16.39 -1.74 3.98
C PRO A 84 -15.68 -2.09 2.67
N PHE A 85 -15.64 -3.37 2.28
CA PHE A 85 -15.22 -3.75 0.93
C PHE A 85 -16.47 -4.04 0.10
N PRO A 86 -16.63 -3.42 -1.08
CA PRO A 86 -17.74 -3.78 -1.95
C PRO A 86 -17.50 -5.18 -2.50
N PHE A 87 -18.45 -6.07 -2.24
CA PHE A 87 -18.51 -7.37 -2.90
C PHE A 87 -19.42 -7.25 -4.12
N ALA A 88 -18.82 -7.19 -5.31
CA ALA A 88 -19.50 -6.83 -6.56
C ALA A 88 -20.56 -7.84 -7.05
N PHE A 89 -20.57 -9.05 -6.49
CA PHE A 89 -21.40 -10.15 -7.00
C PHE A 89 -22.29 -10.73 -5.90
N PRO A 90 -23.56 -10.34 -5.77
CA PRO A 90 -24.47 -11.01 -4.86
C PRO A 90 -24.58 -12.50 -5.22
N LEU A 91 -24.13 -13.36 -4.31
CA LEU A 91 -24.30 -14.81 -4.41
C LEU A 91 -25.69 -15.16 -3.86
N ASN A 92 -26.53 -15.78 -4.67
CA ASN A 92 -27.89 -16.20 -4.31
C ASN A 92 -28.78 -15.05 -3.77
N ASP A 93 -28.67 -13.85 -4.34
CA ASP A 93 -29.40 -12.65 -3.91
C ASP A 93 -29.15 -12.24 -2.43
N VAL A 94 -28.03 -12.67 -1.85
CA VAL A 94 -27.63 -12.31 -0.50
C VAL A 94 -26.60 -11.19 -0.54
N ALA A 95 -26.91 -10.07 0.11
CA ALA A 95 -25.96 -8.99 0.34
C ALA A 95 -24.94 -9.39 1.41
N VAL A 96 -23.68 -9.07 1.16
CA VAL A 96 -22.57 -9.35 2.07
C VAL A 96 -21.81 -8.06 2.37
N ASP A 97 -21.72 -7.72 3.64
CA ASP A 97 -20.88 -6.62 4.12
C ASP A 97 -19.51 -7.19 4.50
N LEU A 98 -18.47 -6.78 3.80
CA LEU A 98 -17.08 -7.15 4.09
C LEU A 98 -16.42 -6.04 4.92
N SER A 99 -15.64 -6.39 5.93
CA SER A 99 -14.80 -5.43 6.64
C SER A 99 -13.41 -5.97 6.91
N CYS A 100 -12.38 -5.12 6.77
CA CYS A 100 -11.02 -5.42 7.19
C CYS A 100 -10.54 -4.47 8.29
N GLN A 101 -9.96 -5.02 9.36
CA GLN A 101 -9.42 -4.26 10.47
C GLN A 101 -8.03 -4.76 10.87
N PRO A 102 -7.03 -3.89 11.10
CA PRO A 102 -5.76 -4.30 11.68
C PRO A 102 -5.95 -4.73 13.16
N VAL A 103 -5.36 -5.86 13.56
CA VAL A 103 -5.52 -6.45 14.91
C VAL A 103 -4.20 -6.85 15.58
N GLY A 104 -3.07 -6.38 15.03
CA GLY A 104 -1.73 -6.67 15.54
C GLY A 104 -0.72 -5.66 14.99
N LEU A 105 0.46 -6.14 14.58
CA LEU A 105 1.38 -5.33 13.77
C LEU A 105 0.59 -4.73 12.59
N SER A 106 0.71 -3.41 12.41
CA SER A 106 0.08 -2.66 11.34
C SER A 106 1.17 -2.12 10.44
N LEU A 107 0.97 -2.16 9.13
CA LEU A 107 1.79 -1.34 8.23
C LEU A 107 1.55 0.13 8.56
N SER A 108 2.54 0.97 8.30
CA SER A 108 2.29 2.40 8.24
C SER A 108 1.29 2.67 7.11
N GLU A 109 0.44 3.68 7.30
CA GLU A 109 -0.65 4.02 6.37
C GLU A 109 -0.13 4.37 4.97
N THR A 110 1.14 4.76 4.90
CA THR A 110 1.78 5.26 3.69
C THR A 110 2.77 4.26 3.08
N THR A 111 3.34 3.33 3.86
CA THR A 111 4.40 2.42 3.37
C THR A 111 3.93 1.33 2.42
N GLY A 112 2.63 1.06 2.40
CA GLY A 112 2.02 0.11 1.48
C GLY A 112 1.60 0.72 0.13
N TRP A 113 1.97 1.98 -0.16
CA TRP A 113 1.63 2.65 -1.41
C TRP A 113 2.88 2.88 -2.26
N ALA A 114 2.77 2.58 -3.55
CA ALA A 114 3.83 2.85 -4.51
C ALA A 114 3.95 4.35 -4.78
N VAL A 115 2.83 5.03 -5.00
CA VAL A 115 2.77 6.49 -5.18
C VAL A 115 1.45 7.03 -4.68
N VAL A 116 1.48 8.17 -4.00
CA VAL A 116 0.34 9.01 -3.65
C VAL A 116 0.58 10.39 -4.27
N VAL A 117 -0.24 10.74 -5.26
CA VAL A 117 -0.21 12.05 -5.93
C VAL A 117 -1.29 12.93 -5.33
N THR A 118 -0.91 13.87 -4.47
CA THR A 118 -1.84 14.75 -3.73
C THR A 118 -2.46 15.83 -4.62
N GLY A 119 -1.79 16.22 -5.72
CA GLY A 119 -2.25 17.28 -6.61
C GLY A 119 -2.30 18.68 -5.99
N GLU A 120 -1.64 18.89 -4.84
CA GLU A 120 -1.62 20.18 -4.14
C GLU A 120 -1.00 21.28 -5.00
N GLY A 121 -1.80 22.29 -5.35
CA GLY A 121 -1.38 23.38 -6.24
C GLY A 121 -1.12 22.96 -7.69
N VAL A 122 -1.46 21.72 -8.09
CA VAL A 122 -1.15 21.16 -9.40
C VAL A 122 -2.33 21.31 -10.37
N PRO A 123 -2.12 21.82 -11.60
CA PRO A 123 -3.12 21.84 -12.66
C PRO A 123 -3.50 20.44 -13.18
N ASP A 124 -4.63 20.35 -13.87
CA ASP A 124 -5.02 19.12 -14.58
C ASP A 124 -3.97 18.73 -15.63
N GLY A 125 -3.68 17.43 -15.73
CA GLY A 125 -2.66 16.86 -16.61
C GLY A 125 -1.22 17.02 -16.13
N GLU A 126 -0.98 17.55 -14.93
CA GLU A 126 0.36 17.81 -14.40
C GLU A 126 0.70 17.05 -13.12
N GLY A 127 -0.19 16.17 -12.63
CA GLY A 127 0.04 15.41 -11.40
C GLY A 127 0.83 14.12 -11.63
N LEU A 128 0.28 13.16 -12.39
CA LEU A 128 1.00 11.93 -12.76
C LEU A 128 1.23 11.94 -14.26
N GLN A 129 2.47 12.23 -14.65
CA GLN A 129 2.86 12.33 -16.04
C GLN A 129 3.76 11.15 -16.41
N THR A 130 3.44 10.53 -17.55
CA THR A 130 4.38 9.61 -18.22
C THR A 130 4.74 10.20 -19.57
N GLN A 131 6.00 10.06 -19.98
CA GLN A 131 6.46 10.48 -21.31
C GLN A 131 6.91 9.29 -22.15
N SER A 132 6.94 9.51 -23.47
CA SER A 132 7.31 8.51 -24.48
C SER A 132 8.60 7.78 -24.12
N GLY A 133 8.59 6.45 -24.27
CA GLY A 133 9.74 5.60 -24.01
C GLY A 133 9.29 4.22 -23.53
N GLY A 134 10.04 3.61 -22.61
CA GLY A 134 9.78 2.23 -22.18
C GLY A 134 8.52 2.12 -21.31
N ASP A 135 8.09 0.89 -21.07
CA ASP A 135 6.96 0.61 -20.18
C ASP A 135 7.22 1.20 -18.79
N LYS A 136 6.18 1.81 -18.20
CA LYS A 136 6.23 2.32 -16.82
C LYS A 136 5.48 1.33 -15.94
N VAL A 137 6.14 0.86 -14.90
CA VAL A 137 5.58 -0.14 -13.98
C VAL A 137 5.60 0.40 -12.56
N PHE A 138 4.43 0.49 -11.95
CA PHE A 138 4.27 0.76 -10.52
C PHE A 138 3.88 -0.55 -9.82
N GLY A 139 4.64 -0.96 -8.81
CA GLY A 139 4.38 -2.16 -8.01
C GLY A 139 3.67 -1.85 -6.70
N GLY A 140 2.38 -2.17 -6.63
CA GLY A 140 1.51 -1.88 -5.49
C GLY A 140 0.55 -0.71 -5.72
N ASN A 141 -0.25 -0.40 -4.69
CA ASN A 141 -1.34 0.55 -4.81
C ASN A 141 -0.85 1.97 -5.09
N THR A 142 -1.59 2.65 -5.96
CA THR A 142 -1.34 4.03 -6.35
C THR A 142 -2.56 4.88 -6.01
N TYR A 143 -2.35 6.08 -5.51
CA TYR A 143 -3.41 7.04 -5.26
C TYR A 143 -3.15 8.32 -6.07
N VAL A 144 -4.20 8.91 -6.64
CA VAL A 144 -4.16 10.25 -7.23
C VAL A 144 -5.38 11.04 -6.75
N GLU A 145 -5.22 12.27 -6.27
CA GLU A 145 -6.33 13.05 -5.70
C GLU A 145 -7.51 13.17 -6.67
N ARG A 146 -7.26 13.34 -7.96
CA ARG A 146 -8.30 13.35 -8.99
C ARG A 146 -7.79 12.81 -10.32
N THR A 147 -8.64 12.14 -11.07
CA THR A 147 -8.27 11.54 -12.37
C THR A 147 -7.86 12.56 -13.43
N SER A 148 -8.30 13.82 -13.31
CA SER A 148 -7.89 14.91 -14.20
C SER A 148 -6.40 15.27 -14.09
N LEU A 149 -5.70 14.80 -13.05
CA LEU A 149 -4.25 14.97 -12.89
C LEU A 149 -3.41 14.05 -13.77
N LEU A 150 -4.01 13.04 -14.39
CA LEU A 150 -3.33 12.02 -15.18
C LEU A 150 -3.03 12.53 -16.59
N ASP A 151 -1.76 12.48 -17.00
CA ASP A 151 -1.31 12.67 -18.39
C ASP A 151 -0.38 11.52 -18.80
N LEU A 152 -1.02 10.40 -19.16
CA LEU A 152 -0.33 9.16 -19.50
C LEU A 152 0.03 9.12 -21.00
N LYS A 153 1.05 9.89 -21.42
CA LYS A 153 1.51 9.88 -22.82
C LYS A 153 2.19 8.56 -23.22
N SER A 154 2.66 7.79 -22.24
CA SER A 154 3.14 6.41 -22.39
C SER A 154 2.32 5.49 -21.48
N PRO A 155 2.06 4.23 -21.89
CA PRO A 155 1.34 3.30 -21.02
C PRO A 155 1.99 3.15 -19.64
N LEU A 156 1.15 3.20 -18.62
CA LEU A 156 1.45 2.87 -17.23
C LEU A 156 0.75 1.58 -16.87
N THR A 157 1.51 0.64 -16.30
CA THR A 157 0.98 -0.60 -15.75
C THR A 157 1.14 -0.58 -14.24
N ILE A 158 0.04 -0.74 -13.52
CA ILE A 158 0.07 -1.00 -12.07
C ILE A 158 0.05 -2.51 -11.88
N LYS A 159 1.09 -3.05 -11.25
CA LYS A 159 1.23 -4.47 -10.94
C LYS A 159 0.98 -4.70 -9.47
N PHE A 160 0.22 -5.74 -9.15
CA PHE A 160 -0.08 -6.15 -7.77
C PHE A 160 -0.68 -5.00 -6.95
N GLY A 161 -1.58 -4.24 -7.59
CA GLY A 161 -2.24 -3.11 -6.95
C GLY A 161 -3.25 -2.39 -7.84
N ASP A 162 -4.05 -1.58 -7.18
CA ASP A 162 -5.14 -0.76 -7.69
C ASP A 162 -4.71 0.71 -7.86
N LEU A 163 -5.50 1.48 -8.62
CA LEU A 163 -5.45 2.95 -8.62
C LEU A 163 -6.65 3.50 -7.87
N PHE A 164 -6.40 4.31 -6.85
CA PHE A 164 -7.40 5.03 -6.09
C PHE A 164 -7.43 6.50 -6.47
N TYR A 165 -8.62 7.11 -6.40
CA TYR A 165 -8.77 8.54 -6.53
C TYR A 165 -9.89 9.12 -5.68
N THR A 166 -9.89 10.44 -5.47
CA THR A 166 -10.96 11.10 -4.74
C THR A 166 -12.07 11.57 -5.67
N ASP A 167 -13.28 11.16 -5.34
CA ASP A 167 -14.53 11.63 -5.94
C ASP A 167 -15.57 11.80 -4.81
N PRO A 168 -16.07 13.03 -4.58
CA PRO A 168 -17.09 13.29 -3.55
C PRO A 168 -18.40 12.52 -3.74
N SER A 169 -18.67 11.96 -4.93
CA SER A 169 -19.85 11.15 -5.21
C SER A 169 -19.72 9.70 -4.77
N CYS A 170 -18.51 9.23 -4.49
CA CYS A 170 -18.25 7.87 -4.02
C CYS A 170 -18.39 7.74 -2.50
N GLY A 171 -18.59 6.53 -2.00
CA GLY A 171 -18.55 6.24 -0.57
C GLY A 171 -17.16 6.43 0.03
N ALA A 172 -17.10 6.80 1.31
CA ALA A 172 -15.85 6.91 2.06
C ALA A 172 -15.05 5.59 2.15
N ALA A 173 -15.74 4.47 1.93
CA ALA A 173 -15.17 3.13 1.96
C ALA A 173 -14.37 2.73 0.71
N GLY A 174 -14.49 3.51 -0.37
CA GLY A 174 -14.01 3.08 -1.68
C GLY A 174 -15.12 2.40 -2.48
N GLU A 175 -15.27 2.77 -3.75
CA GLU A 175 -16.14 2.13 -4.72
C GLU A 175 -15.35 1.76 -5.97
N PHE A 176 -15.61 0.58 -6.52
CA PHE A 176 -14.98 0.16 -7.77
C PHE A 176 -15.53 0.97 -8.93
N ASP A 177 -14.64 1.56 -9.72
CA ASP A 177 -14.96 2.31 -10.92
C ASP A 177 -14.53 1.51 -12.15
N ALA A 178 -15.51 1.08 -12.94
CA ALA A 178 -15.25 0.34 -14.18
C ALA A 178 -14.82 1.25 -15.35
N THR A 179 -14.73 2.56 -15.14
CA THR A 179 -14.42 3.53 -16.19
C THR A 179 -12.95 3.40 -16.62
N PRO A 180 -12.67 3.05 -17.90
CA PRO A 180 -11.30 2.88 -18.36
C PRO A 180 -10.60 4.24 -18.49
N ILE A 181 -9.33 4.29 -18.07
CA ILE A 181 -8.44 5.44 -18.28
C ILE A 181 -7.45 5.10 -19.40
N SER A 182 -7.39 5.95 -20.43
CA SER A 182 -6.48 5.75 -21.56
C SER A 182 -5.02 5.72 -21.10
N GLY A 183 -4.27 4.71 -21.54
CA GLY A 183 -2.86 4.56 -21.17
C GLY A 183 -2.63 3.95 -19.79
N LEU A 184 -3.68 3.55 -19.06
CA LEU A 184 -3.57 2.83 -17.79
C LEU A 184 -3.93 1.35 -17.99
N SER A 185 -3.17 0.46 -17.37
CA SER A 185 -3.46 -0.98 -17.32
C SER A 185 -3.07 -1.58 -15.98
N PHE A 186 -3.63 -2.76 -15.68
CA PHE A 186 -3.46 -3.44 -14.40
C PHE A 186 -3.00 -4.89 -14.61
N GLU A 187 -2.13 -5.38 -13.72
CA GLU A 187 -1.65 -6.76 -13.71
C GLU A 187 -1.74 -7.34 -12.28
N PRO A 188 -2.35 -8.52 -12.08
CA PRO A 188 -3.08 -9.31 -13.07
C PRO A 188 -4.39 -8.62 -13.53
N ALA A 189 -4.68 -8.72 -14.82
CA ALA A 189 -5.88 -8.12 -15.40
C ALA A 189 -7.16 -8.75 -14.82
N GLY A 190 -8.14 -7.92 -14.48
CA GLY A 190 -9.45 -8.35 -13.97
C GLY A 190 -9.52 -8.63 -12.47
N GLN A 191 -8.40 -8.53 -11.75
CA GLN A 191 -8.37 -8.53 -10.28
C GLN A 191 -8.18 -7.10 -9.76
N ASN A 192 -7.22 -6.39 -10.34
CA ASN A 192 -6.92 -5.00 -10.07
C ASN A 192 -7.70 -4.03 -10.98
N GLY A 193 -7.95 -2.83 -10.48
CA GLY A 193 -8.64 -1.80 -11.22
C GLY A 193 -8.63 -0.41 -10.59
N LEU A 194 -9.63 0.36 -10.97
CA LEU A 194 -9.79 1.74 -10.57
C LEU A 194 -10.82 1.83 -9.44
N TRP A 195 -10.53 2.66 -8.45
CA TRP A 195 -11.36 2.83 -7.26
C TRP A 195 -11.47 4.30 -6.90
N CYS A 196 -12.64 4.71 -6.42
CA CYS A 196 -12.88 6.08 -5.98
C CYS A 196 -13.29 6.12 -4.50
N THR A 197 -12.95 7.20 -3.79
CA THR A 197 -13.36 7.44 -2.40
C THR A 197 -13.78 8.90 -2.21
N SER A 198 -14.66 9.17 -1.24
CA SER A 198 -14.93 10.57 -0.85
C SER A 198 -13.87 11.17 0.08
N GLN A 199 -12.92 10.37 0.58
CA GLN A 199 -11.90 10.85 1.51
C GLN A 199 -10.78 11.58 0.76
N ALA A 200 -10.32 12.71 1.30
CA ALA A 200 -9.20 13.45 0.73
C ALA A 200 -7.87 12.76 1.08
N TRP A 201 -6.82 13.00 0.29
CA TRP A 201 -5.50 12.42 0.54
C TRP A 201 -4.99 12.68 1.98
N SER A 202 -5.24 13.88 2.51
CA SER A 202 -4.77 14.30 3.84
C SER A 202 -5.40 13.51 4.98
N ASP A 203 -6.60 12.96 4.76
CA ASP A 203 -7.28 12.10 5.74
C ASP A 203 -6.79 10.64 5.65
N LEU A 204 -6.33 10.23 4.47
CA LEU A 204 -5.91 8.87 4.16
C LEU A 204 -4.44 8.60 4.48
N PHE A 205 -3.61 9.64 4.36
CA PHE A 205 -2.17 9.60 4.47
C PHE A 205 -1.74 10.69 5.45
N PRO A 206 -1.60 10.37 6.75
CA PRO A 206 -1.08 11.31 7.73
C PRO A 206 0.43 11.48 7.57
N GLU A 207 0.92 12.65 7.98
CA GLU A 207 2.34 12.94 8.00
C GLU A 207 3.10 11.97 8.94
N PRO A 208 4.21 11.36 8.47
CA PRO A 208 5.07 10.55 9.32
C PRO A 208 5.64 11.35 10.50
N ASP A 209 5.93 10.65 11.60
CA ASP A 209 6.51 11.28 12.79
C ASP A 209 7.87 11.95 12.47
N VAL A 210 7.99 13.23 12.83
CA VAL A 210 9.25 13.98 12.74
C VAL A 210 9.93 14.01 14.12
N PRO A 211 11.17 13.53 14.27
CA PRO A 211 11.93 13.62 15.52
C PRO A 211 12.27 15.07 15.85
N ASN A 212 12.80 15.33 17.06
CA ASN A 212 13.22 16.68 17.44
C ASN A 212 14.48 17.14 16.66
N LEU A 213 14.26 17.74 15.49
CA LEU A 213 15.32 18.24 14.61
C LEU A 213 16.14 19.39 15.24
N GLY A 214 15.61 20.06 16.27
CA GLY A 214 16.31 21.14 16.98
C GLY A 214 17.52 20.66 17.80
N SER A 215 17.60 19.36 18.11
CA SER A 215 18.74 18.76 18.82
C SER A 215 19.89 18.32 17.91
N LEU A 216 19.72 18.41 16.59
CA LEU A 216 20.75 18.01 15.65
C LEU A 216 21.98 18.93 15.76
N THR A 217 23.17 18.33 15.71
CA THR A 217 24.42 19.07 15.69
C THR A 217 24.51 19.94 14.43
N ASN A 218 24.74 21.24 14.60
CA ASN A 218 25.02 22.12 13.47
C ASN A 218 26.37 21.74 12.85
N ARG A 219 26.33 21.26 11.62
CA ARG A 219 27.52 20.92 10.85
C ARG A 219 28.09 22.17 10.20
N THR A 220 29.41 22.17 10.04
CA THR A 220 30.16 23.22 9.34
C THR A 220 30.78 22.64 8.08
N ASN A 221 30.98 23.46 7.05
CA ASN A 221 31.59 23.01 5.80
C ASN A 221 33.11 22.82 5.94
N SER A 222 33.52 21.88 6.78
CA SER A 222 34.90 21.63 7.13
C SER A 222 35.11 20.16 7.53
N VAL A 223 36.39 19.75 7.59
CA VAL A 223 36.77 18.38 7.94
C VAL A 223 36.45 18.11 9.41
N PHE A 224 35.69 17.05 9.66
CA PHE A 224 35.39 16.51 10.98
C PHE A 224 36.66 15.95 11.63
N ASP A 225 36.90 16.40 12.84
CA ASP A 225 37.91 15.85 13.74
C ASP A 225 37.30 15.78 15.14
N ALA A 226 37.23 14.58 15.72
CA ALA A 226 36.55 14.36 16.99
C ALA A 226 37.14 15.19 18.16
N THR A 227 38.38 15.66 18.03
CA THR A 227 39.09 16.39 19.09
C THR A 227 39.14 17.89 18.86
N THR A 228 39.37 18.32 17.62
CA THR A 228 39.62 19.73 17.27
C THR A 228 38.47 20.38 16.52
N ASN A 229 37.63 19.60 15.85
CA ASN A 229 36.49 20.10 15.08
C ASN A 229 35.32 19.10 15.07
N PRO A 230 34.66 18.89 16.23
CA PRO A 230 33.56 17.93 16.34
C PRO A 230 32.32 18.33 15.52
N ASN A 231 32.24 19.60 15.12
CA ASN A 231 31.16 20.12 14.27
C ASN A 231 31.52 20.12 12.78
N GLY A 232 32.67 19.54 12.38
CA GLY A 232 32.95 19.30 10.97
C GLY A 232 31.88 18.40 10.35
N ALA A 233 31.63 18.59 9.06
CA ALA A 233 30.60 17.86 8.33
C ALA A 233 31.05 16.49 7.86
N TYR A 234 32.32 16.35 7.47
CA TYR A 234 32.81 15.14 6.82
C TYR A 234 34.25 14.80 7.19
N ARG A 235 34.62 13.52 7.15
CA ARG A 235 36.03 13.09 7.07
C ARG A 235 36.30 12.50 5.68
N THR A 236 37.56 12.40 5.26
CA THR A 236 37.91 11.68 4.03
C THR A 236 38.73 10.45 4.40
N ASP A 237 38.33 9.30 3.88
CA ASP A 237 39.00 8.03 4.11
C ASP A 237 38.90 7.16 2.85
N GLY A 238 39.99 6.51 2.44
CA GLY A 238 39.98 5.63 1.25
C GLY A 238 39.53 6.26 -0.08
N GLY A 239 39.45 7.59 -0.19
CA GLY A 239 38.85 8.27 -1.36
C GLY A 239 37.33 8.45 -1.28
N CYS A 240 36.72 8.08 -0.15
CA CYS A 240 35.34 8.36 0.21
C CYS A 240 35.25 9.57 1.15
N ARG A 241 34.32 10.48 0.88
CA ARG A 241 33.96 11.58 1.78
C ARG A 241 32.80 11.16 2.68
N ILE A 242 33.08 10.92 3.95
CA ILE A 242 32.14 10.40 4.94
C ILE A 242 31.51 11.54 5.72
N TYR A 243 30.24 11.81 5.47
CA TYR A 243 29.42 12.82 6.14
C TYR A 243 28.75 12.27 7.40
N TYR A 244 28.55 13.15 8.38
CA TYR A 244 27.93 12.81 9.66
C TYR A 244 26.53 13.41 9.80
N PRO A 245 25.58 12.72 10.47
CA PRO A 245 24.23 13.23 10.72
C PRO A 245 24.25 14.59 11.43
N GLY A 246 23.26 15.44 11.15
CA GLY A 246 23.18 16.78 11.72
C GLY A 246 22.43 17.78 10.85
N ARG A 247 22.47 19.05 11.25
CA ARG A 247 21.89 20.17 10.50
C ARG A 247 22.92 20.81 9.58
N TYR A 248 22.56 20.98 8.32
CA TYR A 248 23.36 21.55 7.25
C TYR A 248 22.68 22.80 6.72
N THR A 249 23.39 23.93 6.80
CA THR A 249 22.94 25.23 6.25
C THR A 249 23.75 25.63 5.00
N PHE A 250 24.44 24.65 4.41
CA PHE A 250 25.23 24.78 3.19
C PHE A 250 25.09 23.48 2.39
N ALA A 251 25.15 23.58 1.06
CA ALA A 251 25.13 22.41 0.21
C ALA A 251 26.42 21.58 0.42
N PRO A 252 26.33 20.28 0.74
CA PRO A 252 27.51 19.42 0.83
C PRO A 252 28.27 19.36 -0.50
N ASP A 253 29.60 19.51 -0.45
CA ASP A 253 30.46 19.19 -1.60
C ASP A 253 30.78 17.69 -1.60
N PHE A 254 30.02 16.87 -2.31
CA PHE A 254 30.20 15.41 -2.22
C PHE A 254 31.55 14.90 -2.76
N GLY A 255 32.32 15.69 -3.53
CA GLY A 255 33.48 15.17 -4.25
C GLY A 255 33.08 14.06 -5.24
N THR A 256 33.95 13.08 -5.47
CA THR A 256 33.66 11.96 -6.40
C THR A 256 32.86 10.83 -5.77
N ASN A 257 33.14 10.50 -4.51
CA ASN A 257 32.43 9.45 -3.77
C ASN A 257 32.15 9.98 -2.38
N ALA A 258 30.88 9.92 -1.98
CA ALA A 258 30.45 10.31 -0.65
C ALA A 258 29.62 9.21 0.00
N TYR A 259 29.75 9.13 1.30
CA TYR A 259 28.93 8.32 2.16
C TYR A 259 28.31 9.19 3.25
N LEU A 260 27.00 9.23 3.36
CA LEU A 260 26.32 9.83 4.50
C LEU A 260 26.01 8.72 5.50
N ARG A 261 26.64 8.76 6.68
CA ARG A 261 26.42 7.77 7.75
C ARG A 261 24.95 7.71 8.17
N SER A 262 24.54 6.60 8.75
CA SER A 262 23.19 6.36 9.23
C SER A 262 22.77 7.40 10.27
N GLY A 263 21.56 7.92 10.15
CA GLY A 263 21.00 8.94 11.04
C GLY A 263 20.20 10.01 10.32
N ASP A 264 19.91 11.09 11.06
CA ASP A 264 19.05 12.18 10.60
C ASP A 264 19.87 13.37 10.08
N TYR A 265 19.52 13.83 8.88
CA TYR A 265 20.12 14.98 8.22
C TYR A 265 19.05 16.04 8.01
N LEU A 266 19.22 17.24 8.58
CA LEU A 266 18.38 18.38 8.24
C LEU A 266 19.13 19.29 7.28
N PHE A 267 18.68 19.35 6.04
CA PHE A 267 19.15 20.31 5.06
C PHE A 267 18.23 21.54 5.03
N ASP A 268 18.76 22.64 5.54
CA ASP A 268 18.06 23.92 5.69
C ASP A 268 18.92 25.01 5.05
N LEU A 269 18.98 24.95 3.72
CA LEU A 269 19.81 25.84 2.91
C LEU A 269 19.15 27.23 2.79
N PRO A 270 19.95 28.30 2.69
CA PRO A 270 19.42 29.64 2.48
C PRO A 270 18.60 29.72 1.18
N GLY A 271 17.51 30.49 1.22
CA GLY A 271 16.44 30.47 0.22
C GLY A 271 16.71 31.14 -1.12
N ASP A 272 17.95 31.50 -1.48
CA ASP A 272 18.26 31.89 -2.85
C ASP A 272 18.34 30.64 -3.74
N ALA A 273 17.58 30.63 -4.84
CA ALA A 273 17.29 29.42 -5.62
C ALA A 273 18.52 28.60 -6.07
N SER A 274 19.68 29.23 -6.26
CA SER A 274 20.93 28.53 -6.58
C SER A 274 21.67 27.95 -5.38
N ALA A 275 21.54 28.54 -4.18
CA ALA A 275 22.16 28.02 -2.96
C ALA A 275 21.27 27.04 -2.21
N ALA A 276 19.96 27.03 -2.52
CA ALA A 276 18.98 26.10 -1.98
C ALA A 276 19.00 24.71 -2.67
N GLN A 277 19.97 24.41 -3.52
CA GLN A 277 20.02 23.12 -4.22
C GLN A 277 21.22 22.29 -3.80
N ILE A 278 20.96 21.04 -3.40
CA ILE A 278 21.96 20.00 -3.21
C ILE A 278 22.19 19.31 -4.54
N ARG A 279 23.37 19.52 -5.12
CA ARG A 279 23.72 19.00 -6.44
C ARG A 279 24.59 17.75 -6.30
N VAL A 280 24.12 16.64 -6.83
CA VAL A 280 24.89 15.41 -7.01
C VAL A 280 25.43 15.43 -8.44
N ASP A 281 26.55 16.13 -8.65
CA ASP A 281 27.23 16.25 -9.95
C ASP A 281 28.58 15.53 -9.90
N LYS A 282 28.77 14.55 -10.80
CA LYS A 282 29.98 13.70 -10.87
C LYS A 282 30.36 13.06 -9.53
N ALA A 283 29.34 12.78 -8.73
CA ALA A 283 29.45 12.22 -7.40
C ALA A 283 28.59 10.96 -7.30
N LYS A 284 29.14 9.92 -6.67
CA LYS A 284 28.39 8.76 -6.20
C LYS A 284 28.13 8.93 -4.71
N VAL A 285 26.86 9.02 -4.35
CA VAL A 285 26.43 9.31 -2.98
C VAL A 285 25.60 8.14 -2.48
N SER A 286 26.07 7.48 -1.43
CA SER A 286 25.30 6.46 -0.71
C SER A 286 24.98 6.99 0.69
N ALA A 287 23.80 6.72 1.21
CA ALA A 287 23.37 7.22 2.51
C ALA A 287 22.71 6.13 3.36
N GLY A 288 23.23 5.96 4.58
CA GLY A 288 22.81 4.91 5.51
C GLY A 288 23.39 3.53 5.19
N PHE A 289 23.12 2.56 6.04
CA PHE A 289 23.50 1.16 5.82
C PHE A 289 22.25 0.28 5.64
N PRO A 290 22.23 -0.68 4.69
CA PRO A 290 21.13 -1.62 4.52
C PRO A 290 21.09 -2.63 5.68
N VAL A 291 20.25 -2.38 6.69
CA VAL A 291 20.00 -3.34 7.79
C VAL A 291 18.68 -4.08 7.67
N ILE A 292 17.78 -3.62 6.80
CA ILE A 292 16.45 -4.20 6.61
C ILE A 292 16.54 -5.21 5.47
N ALA A 293 16.04 -6.43 5.68
CA ALA A 293 16.05 -7.44 4.62
C ALA A 293 15.30 -6.92 3.38
N GLY A 294 15.84 -7.20 2.19
CA GLY A 294 15.35 -6.63 0.93
C GLY A 294 15.98 -5.28 0.57
N ASP A 295 16.65 -4.60 1.50
CA ASP A 295 17.56 -3.52 1.14
C ASP A 295 18.90 -4.13 0.70
N GLU A 296 19.18 -4.02 -0.58
CA GLU A 296 20.48 -4.32 -1.15
C GLU A 296 21.01 -3.08 -1.85
N GLN A 297 22.33 -2.89 -1.81
CA GLN A 297 22.94 -1.81 -2.55
C GLN A 297 22.81 -2.05 -4.05
N VAL A 298 22.08 -1.19 -4.74
CA VAL A 298 21.86 -1.26 -6.19
C VAL A 298 22.77 -0.29 -6.96
N ILE A 299 23.32 0.74 -6.31
CA ILE A 299 24.28 1.68 -6.90
C ILE A 299 25.65 1.46 -6.24
N ALA A 300 26.56 0.81 -6.97
CA ALA A 300 27.89 0.49 -6.47
C ALA A 300 28.74 1.74 -6.17
N ASN A 301 29.22 1.83 -4.93
CA ASN A 301 30.08 2.90 -4.41
C ASN A 301 31.31 2.32 -3.68
N ALA A 302 32.10 1.54 -4.42
CA ALA A 302 33.24 0.78 -3.89
C ALA A 302 34.19 1.56 -2.96
N PRO A 303 34.57 2.83 -3.25
CA PRO A 303 35.45 3.58 -2.37
C PRO A 303 34.88 3.84 -0.96
N CYS A 304 33.55 3.75 -0.80
CA CYS A 304 32.84 3.99 0.44
C CYS A 304 32.40 2.70 1.17
N GLU A 305 32.67 1.51 0.64
CA GLU A 305 32.20 0.23 1.21
C GLU A 305 32.68 0.01 2.65
N ASP A 306 33.97 0.27 2.94
CA ASP A 306 34.52 0.14 4.29
C ASP A 306 33.80 1.06 5.28
N ALA A 307 33.51 2.30 4.86
CA ALA A 307 32.80 3.27 5.68
C ALA A 307 31.34 2.87 5.93
N MET A 308 30.70 2.22 4.96
CA MET A 308 29.37 1.64 5.10
C MET A 308 29.38 0.49 6.12
N VAL A 309 30.31 -0.44 6.00
CA VAL A 309 30.43 -1.59 6.92
C VAL A 309 30.66 -1.13 8.37
N ASP A 310 31.52 -0.12 8.56
CA ASP A 310 31.78 0.52 9.86
C ASP A 310 30.53 1.15 10.49
N ASP A 311 29.50 1.43 9.70
CA ASP A 311 28.27 2.12 10.12
C ASP A 311 27.05 1.18 10.30
N SER A 312 27.27 -0.12 10.17
CA SER A 312 26.23 -1.17 10.22
C SER A 312 25.35 -1.24 11.49
N GLY A 313 25.68 -0.48 12.53
CA GLY A 313 24.98 -0.54 13.83
C GLY A 313 23.64 0.20 13.93
N THR A 314 23.35 1.17 13.05
CA THR A 314 22.17 2.08 13.23
C THR A 314 21.17 2.07 12.09
N GLY A 315 21.55 1.59 10.90
CA GLY A 315 20.68 1.41 9.73
C GLY A 315 20.10 2.69 9.11
N GLY A 316 20.25 2.84 7.80
CA GLY A 316 19.54 3.85 7.00
C GLY A 316 19.82 5.33 7.32
N ALA A 317 19.37 6.22 6.44
CA ALA A 317 19.41 7.65 6.64
C ALA A 317 18.07 8.31 6.28
N THR A 318 17.74 9.42 6.96
CA THR A 318 16.60 10.26 6.60
C THR A 318 17.04 11.69 6.37
N PHE A 319 16.68 12.22 5.21
CA PHE A 319 16.94 13.59 4.80
C PHE A 319 15.70 14.43 5.03
N TYR A 320 15.72 15.20 6.11
CA TYR A 320 14.78 16.29 6.35
C TYR A 320 15.17 17.49 5.51
N VAL A 321 14.21 18.05 4.80
CA VAL A 321 14.44 19.11 3.82
C VAL A 321 13.53 20.28 4.14
N ALA A 322 14.13 21.44 4.42
CA ALA A 322 13.42 22.64 4.84
C ALA A 322 13.60 23.81 3.85
N GLY A 323 12.74 24.82 3.95
CA GLY A 323 12.82 26.02 3.13
C GLY A 323 12.64 25.72 1.65
N LYS A 324 13.57 26.17 0.79
CA LYS A 324 13.57 25.89 -0.66
C LYS A 324 14.53 24.76 -1.03
N THR A 325 15.02 24.01 -0.04
CA THR A 325 16.04 23.00 -0.27
C THR A 325 15.53 21.89 -1.19
N ASN A 326 16.25 21.55 -2.25
CA ASN A 326 15.92 20.41 -3.12
C ASN A 326 17.18 19.65 -3.55
N PHE A 327 16.99 18.44 -4.08
CA PHE A 327 18.06 17.63 -4.65
C PHE A 327 18.00 17.63 -6.19
N SER A 328 19.15 17.82 -6.83
CA SER A 328 19.34 17.64 -8.27
C SER A 328 20.45 16.64 -8.52
N ILE A 329 20.11 15.54 -9.18
CA ILE A 329 21.05 14.51 -9.63
C ILE A 329 21.42 14.83 -11.07
N GLU A 330 22.64 15.33 -11.26
CA GLU A 330 23.07 15.97 -12.48
C GLU A 330 23.70 14.99 -13.47
N LYS A 331 23.63 15.36 -14.74
CA LYS A 331 24.27 14.60 -15.80
C LYS A 331 25.79 14.77 -15.74
N GLY A 332 26.50 13.66 -15.75
CA GLY A 332 27.92 13.59 -16.06
C GLY A 332 28.22 13.04 -17.45
N THR A 333 29.51 12.96 -17.79
CA THR A 333 30.01 12.28 -18.99
C THR A 333 30.78 11.02 -18.59
N GLY A 334 30.37 9.85 -19.07
CA GLY A 334 31.03 8.57 -18.79
C GLY A 334 30.70 8.02 -17.39
N PRO A 335 31.66 7.41 -16.66
CA PRO A 335 31.43 6.83 -15.32
C PRO A 335 31.25 7.88 -14.21
N ASN A 336 31.27 9.17 -14.55
CA ASN A 336 31.19 10.30 -13.64
C ASN A 336 29.79 10.95 -13.68
N SER A 337 28.72 10.19 -13.84
CA SER A 337 27.36 10.69 -13.65
C SER A 337 27.06 10.87 -12.16
N GLY A 338 26.11 11.75 -11.85
CA GLY A 338 25.56 11.82 -10.49
C GLY A 338 24.77 10.55 -10.18
N SER A 339 25.05 9.94 -9.03
CA SER A 339 24.29 8.80 -8.52
C SER A 339 23.95 9.03 -7.04
N LEU A 340 22.69 8.77 -6.65
CA LEU A 340 22.23 8.90 -5.27
C LEU A 340 21.48 7.63 -4.82
N GLU A 341 21.91 7.05 -3.73
CA GLU A 341 21.24 5.95 -3.05
C GLU A 341 20.99 6.29 -1.59
N ILE A 342 19.75 6.14 -1.11
CA ILE A 342 19.39 6.37 0.28
C ILE A 342 18.70 5.12 0.82
N PHE A 343 19.34 4.46 1.78
CA PHE A 343 18.73 3.37 2.54
C PHE A 343 17.75 3.93 3.56
N ARG A 344 16.59 3.28 3.67
CA ARG A 344 15.52 3.73 4.56
C ARG A 344 15.90 3.60 6.02
N ARG A 345 15.41 4.53 6.82
CA ARG A 345 15.57 4.53 8.28
C ARG A 345 14.19 4.53 8.92
N GLU A 346 14.06 3.74 9.98
CA GLU A 346 12.87 3.74 10.84
C GLU A 346 12.80 5.07 11.60
N GLN A 347 11.65 5.74 11.55
CA GLN A 347 11.41 7.04 12.14
C GLN A 347 10.31 6.98 13.21
N GLY A 348 10.45 7.84 14.21
CA GLY A 348 9.48 7.98 15.30
C GLY A 348 9.47 6.82 16.29
N THR A 349 8.35 6.69 17.01
CA THR A 349 8.11 5.59 17.96
C THR A 349 7.30 4.46 17.34
N ASN A 350 6.76 4.67 16.13
CA ASN A 350 6.03 3.66 15.37
C ASN A 350 7.01 2.86 14.49
N PRO A 351 7.21 1.56 14.74
CA PRO A 351 8.26 0.77 14.13
C PRO A 351 8.04 0.40 12.65
N THR A 352 7.26 1.21 11.93
CA THR A 352 6.85 0.95 10.54
C THR A 352 6.99 2.16 9.64
N ASN A 353 7.39 3.33 10.16
CA ASN A 353 7.61 4.53 9.36
C ASN A 353 9.03 4.52 8.78
N TYR A 354 9.20 4.05 7.56
CA TYR A 354 10.49 4.02 6.87
C TYR A 354 10.59 5.18 5.88
N VAL A 355 11.26 6.27 6.27
CA VAL A 355 11.33 7.51 5.49
C VAL A 355 12.77 7.80 5.08
N SER A 356 13.00 8.08 3.81
CA SER A 356 14.32 8.48 3.29
C SER A 356 14.41 9.97 3.04
N ILE A 357 13.33 10.62 2.61
CA ILE A 357 13.27 12.07 2.39
C ILE A 357 11.97 12.60 2.98
N HIS A 358 12.04 13.66 3.79
CA HIS A 358 10.88 14.30 4.41
C HIS A 358 10.97 15.82 4.29
N ALA A 359 10.04 16.42 3.56
CA ALA A 359 9.88 17.87 3.51
C ALA A 359 9.28 18.39 4.82
N VAL A 360 10.06 19.07 5.66
CA VAL A 360 9.62 19.60 6.96
C VAL A 360 9.82 21.11 6.99
N GLY A 361 8.72 21.87 7.11
CA GLY A 361 8.78 23.32 6.94
C GLY A 361 9.33 23.74 5.57
N SER A 362 9.14 22.88 4.57
CA SER A 362 9.45 23.19 3.19
C SER A 362 8.48 24.25 2.67
N THR A 363 8.97 25.07 1.77
CA THR A 363 8.21 26.04 0.98
C THR A 363 8.25 25.68 -0.50
N LEU A 364 8.77 24.50 -0.83
CA LEU A 364 8.69 23.95 -2.17
C LEU A 364 7.23 23.65 -2.49
N ALA A 365 6.77 24.18 -3.61
CA ALA A 365 5.43 23.92 -4.12
C ALA A 365 5.51 23.67 -5.63
N HIS A 366 4.52 23.01 -6.21
CA HIS A 366 4.42 22.85 -7.67
C HIS A 366 4.69 24.19 -8.41
N PRO A 367 5.52 24.21 -9.48
CA PRO A 367 6.13 23.08 -10.18
C PRO A 367 7.51 22.67 -9.64
N GLU A 368 7.93 23.17 -8.47
CA GLU A 368 9.21 22.81 -7.87
C GLU A 368 9.23 21.35 -7.41
N THR A 369 10.40 20.73 -7.47
CA THR A 369 10.59 19.32 -7.11
C THR A 369 11.42 19.17 -5.85
N ILE A 370 11.07 18.23 -4.97
CA ILE A 370 11.91 17.87 -3.82
C ILE A 370 13.19 17.16 -4.26
N ILE A 371 13.08 16.36 -5.32
CA ILE A 371 14.19 15.67 -5.95
C ILE A 371 13.94 15.57 -7.45
N SER A 372 15.00 15.81 -8.23
CA SER A 372 14.98 15.68 -9.67
C SER A 372 16.25 15.01 -10.18
N THR A 373 16.13 14.37 -11.34
CA THR A 373 17.26 13.81 -12.09
C THR A 373 17.31 14.50 -13.46
N ALA A 374 18.48 14.98 -13.87
CA ALA A 374 18.64 15.73 -15.12
C ALA A 374 18.38 14.88 -16.38
N ALA A 375 18.12 15.48 -17.55
CA ALA A 375 17.97 14.70 -18.79
C ALA A 375 19.31 14.03 -19.22
N GLY A 376 19.22 12.83 -19.83
CA GLY A 376 20.37 12.10 -20.39
C GLY A 376 20.83 10.85 -19.62
N ASN A 377 21.85 10.17 -20.15
CA ASN A 377 22.23 8.81 -19.76
C ASN A 377 23.01 8.72 -18.42
N ASN A 378 22.99 7.53 -17.82
CA ASN A 378 23.87 7.04 -16.74
C ASN A 378 23.70 7.66 -15.34
N LYS A 379 22.78 8.59 -15.14
CA LYS A 379 22.42 9.04 -13.78
C LYS A 379 21.63 7.95 -13.06
N GLU A 380 21.85 7.81 -11.76
CA GLU A 380 21.20 6.76 -10.98
C GLU A 380 20.57 7.34 -9.71
N MET A 381 19.38 6.87 -9.39
CA MET A 381 18.68 7.20 -8.16
C MET A 381 18.03 5.94 -7.62
N ALA A 382 18.28 5.62 -6.35
CA ALA A 382 17.64 4.53 -5.63
C ALA A 382 17.25 4.98 -4.22
N ILE A 383 15.96 5.11 -3.96
CA ILE A 383 15.45 5.51 -2.65
C ILE A 383 14.68 4.34 -2.05
N HIS A 384 15.19 3.77 -0.95
CA HIS A 384 14.61 2.58 -0.33
C HIS A 384 13.44 2.89 0.60
N GLY A 385 13.38 4.12 1.11
CA GLY A 385 12.33 4.58 2.02
C GLY A 385 11.35 5.49 1.33
N GLN A 386 10.30 5.85 2.06
CA GLN A 386 9.31 6.78 1.56
C GLN A 386 9.90 8.17 1.33
N ILE A 387 9.43 8.83 0.28
CA ILE A 387 9.56 10.28 0.10
C ILE A 387 8.25 10.93 0.55
N TRP A 388 8.32 11.82 1.54
CA TRP A 388 7.20 12.62 2.00
C TRP A 388 7.39 14.09 1.62
N ALA A 389 6.68 14.56 0.59
CA ALA A 389 6.75 15.94 0.11
C ALA A 389 5.43 16.36 -0.57
N PRO A 390 4.31 16.44 0.18
CA PRO A 390 2.96 16.53 -0.38
C PRO A 390 2.68 17.78 -1.23
N GLU A 391 3.48 18.84 -1.13
CA GLU A 391 3.33 20.07 -1.92
C GLU A 391 4.31 20.17 -3.11
N ALA A 392 5.33 19.31 -3.15
CA ALA A 392 6.40 19.36 -4.16
C ALA A 392 6.40 18.13 -5.07
N GLY A 393 6.98 18.27 -6.26
CA GLY A 393 7.05 17.19 -7.24
C GLY A 393 8.28 16.28 -7.11
N ILE A 394 8.27 15.17 -7.85
CA ILE A 394 9.47 14.39 -8.19
C ILE A 394 9.61 14.37 -9.71
N ALA A 395 10.83 14.55 -10.21
CA ALA A 395 11.11 14.44 -11.64
C ALA A 395 12.18 13.39 -11.94
N PHE A 396 11.78 12.36 -12.70
CA PHE A 396 12.71 11.44 -13.34
C PHE A 396 13.05 11.98 -14.72
N GLY A 397 14.25 12.53 -14.89
CA GLY A 397 14.83 12.71 -16.21
C GLY A 397 15.04 11.34 -16.86
N GLU A 398 15.02 11.30 -18.19
CA GLU A 398 15.07 10.07 -19.01
C GLU A 398 16.00 8.98 -18.46
N VAL A 399 15.44 7.95 -17.81
CA VAL A 399 16.19 6.79 -17.32
C VAL A 399 16.62 5.93 -18.51
N THR A 400 17.90 5.65 -18.66
CA THR A 400 18.46 4.91 -19.81
C THR A 400 18.71 3.44 -19.50
N ASN A 401 19.16 2.68 -20.52
CA ASN A 401 19.21 1.21 -20.57
C ASN A 401 20.02 0.49 -19.46
N ASP A 402 20.82 1.19 -18.66
CA ASP A 402 21.55 0.61 -17.51
C ASP A 402 21.38 1.43 -16.21
N ALA A 403 20.68 2.56 -16.28
CA ALA A 403 20.50 3.47 -15.15
C ALA A 403 19.42 2.94 -14.20
N LYS A 404 19.68 3.02 -12.89
CA LYS A 404 18.69 2.72 -11.85
C LYS A 404 17.87 3.97 -11.56
N GLY A 405 16.56 3.91 -11.80
CA GLY A 405 15.61 4.94 -11.39
C GLY A 405 14.57 4.27 -10.51
N GLN A 406 14.89 4.11 -9.24
CA GLN A 406 14.15 3.25 -8.32
C GLN A 406 13.62 4.02 -7.11
N LEU A 407 12.31 3.92 -6.89
CA LEU A 407 11.68 4.21 -5.61
C LEU A 407 11.17 2.88 -5.06
N LEU A 408 11.83 2.38 -4.03
CA LEU A 408 11.51 1.09 -3.41
C LEU A 408 10.78 1.26 -2.08
N GLY A 409 10.41 2.49 -1.73
CA GLY A 409 9.77 2.89 -0.47
C GLY A 409 8.46 3.65 -0.61
N GLY A 410 8.02 3.87 -1.85
CA GLY A 410 6.89 4.73 -2.18
C GLY A 410 7.16 6.24 -2.09
N ALA A 411 6.18 7.05 -2.50
CA ALA A 411 6.25 8.50 -2.39
C ALA A 411 4.87 9.14 -2.17
N VAL A 412 4.82 10.22 -1.39
CA VAL A 412 3.65 11.10 -1.21
C VAL A 412 4.04 12.50 -1.68
N VAL A 413 3.54 12.92 -2.84
CA VAL A 413 4.04 14.09 -3.58
C VAL A 413 2.92 14.83 -4.30
N ALA A 414 3.13 16.12 -4.60
CA ALA A 414 2.16 16.89 -5.40
C ALA A 414 2.09 16.41 -6.84
N SER A 415 3.25 16.13 -7.44
CA SER A 415 3.35 15.62 -8.81
C SER A 415 4.52 14.67 -8.99
N ILE A 416 4.45 13.84 -10.02
CA ILE A 416 5.51 12.94 -10.44
C ILE A 416 5.58 12.90 -11.97
N ASP A 417 6.78 13.19 -12.49
CA ASP A 417 7.10 13.11 -13.90
C ASP A 417 8.00 11.88 -14.14
N ALA A 418 7.39 10.80 -14.63
CA ALA A 418 8.04 9.52 -14.88
C ALA A 418 8.52 9.43 -16.33
N ARG A 419 9.78 9.80 -16.60
CA ARG A 419 10.41 9.65 -17.91
C ARG A 419 11.44 8.52 -17.92
N SER A 420 11.27 7.56 -18.83
CA SER A 420 12.25 6.51 -19.09
C SER A 420 12.41 6.34 -20.60
N SER A 421 13.61 6.02 -21.06
CA SER A 421 13.91 5.72 -22.47
C SER A 421 13.23 4.41 -22.90
N ALA A 422 13.04 4.21 -24.22
CA ALA A 422 12.45 2.99 -24.79
C ALA A 422 13.16 1.68 -24.39
N SER A 423 14.44 1.77 -24.02
CA SER A 423 15.29 0.64 -23.65
C SER A 423 15.52 0.51 -22.15
N ALA A 424 14.84 1.30 -21.31
CA ALA A 424 15.04 1.28 -19.87
C ALA A 424 14.41 0.03 -19.24
N SER A 425 15.22 -0.79 -18.56
CA SER A 425 14.76 -1.92 -17.73
C SER A 425 14.84 -1.64 -16.23
N GLY A 426 15.47 -0.52 -15.82
CA GLY A 426 15.76 -0.19 -14.42
C GLY A 426 14.85 0.86 -13.79
N PHE A 427 13.72 1.21 -14.42
CA PHE A 427 12.74 2.13 -13.85
C PHE A 427 11.68 1.36 -13.06
N VAL A 428 11.72 1.48 -11.75
CA VAL A 428 10.80 0.76 -10.84
C VAL A 428 10.32 1.73 -9.76
N ILE A 429 9.01 1.83 -9.59
CA ILE A 429 8.43 2.47 -8.41
C ILE A 429 7.58 1.43 -7.71
N GLN A 430 7.85 1.14 -6.44
CA GLN A 430 7.13 0.14 -5.69
C GLN A 430 7.02 0.49 -4.21
N VAL A 431 6.14 -0.24 -3.54
CA VAL A 431 5.98 -0.23 -2.07
C VAL A 431 7.28 -0.58 -1.35
N ALA A 432 7.35 -0.20 -0.06
CA ALA A 432 8.49 -0.43 0.81
C ALA A 432 9.00 -1.89 0.80
N GLY A 433 10.14 -2.11 0.14
CA GLY A 433 10.71 -3.41 -0.19
C GLY A 433 11.30 -4.23 0.95
N GLY A 434 10.69 -4.28 2.14
CA GLY A 434 11.23 -5.01 3.30
C GLY A 434 10.21 -6.00 3.85
N PRO A 435 10.60 -6.98 4.68
CA PRO A 435 9.63 -7.88 5.31
C PRO A 435 8.74 -7.07 6.25
N GLN A 436 7.63 -6.58 5.69
CA GLN A 436 6.57 -5.95 6.44
C GLN A 436 5.56 -7.03 6.79
N GLU A 437 5.19 -7.13 8.06
CA GLU A 437 4.12 -8.03 8.51
C GLU A 437 2.96 -7.18 9.05
N ALA A 438 1.76 -7.49 8.59
CA ALA A 438 0.55 -6.99 9.21
C ALA A 438 -0.43 -8.12 9.52
N ARG A 439 -1.23 -7.93 10.57
CA ARG A 439 -2.30 -8.86 10.92
C ARG A 439 -3.65 -8.21 10.84
N PHE A 440 -4.53 -8.84 10.07
CA PHE A 440 -5.86 -8.34 9.80
C PHE A 440 -6.92 -9.29 10.33
N ARG A 441 -8.00 -8.71 10.83
CA ARG A 441 -9.28 -9.37 11.03
C ARG A 441 -10.17 -8.99 9.87
N LEU A 442 -10.51 -10.00 9.07
CA LEU A 442 -11.46 -9.91 7.99
C LEU A 442 -12.80 -10.42 8.50
N ARG A 443 -13.88 -9.75 8.15
CA ARG A 443 -15.25 -10.13 8.55
C ARG A 443 -16.17 -10.00 7.35
N ALA A 444 -16.93 -11.04 7.05
CA ALA A 444 -17.98 -11.05 6.05
C ALA A 444 -19.31 -11.31 6.74
N VAL A 445 -20.26 -10.38 6.60
CA VAL A 445 -21.59 -10.45 7.20
C VAL A 445 -22.63 -10.60 6.10
N ALA A 446 -23.16 -11.80 5.93
CA ALA A 446 -24.23 -12.07 4.98
C ALA A 446 -25.60 -11.91 5.65
N SER A 447 -26.46 -11.10 5.06
CA SER A 447 -27.76 -10.72 5.64
C SER A 447 -28.93 -11.10 4.73
N LYS A 448 -29.90 -11.87 5.26
CA LYS A 448 -31.18 -12.26 4.62
C LYS A 448 -32.29 -12.34 5.69
N SER A 449 -33.02 -13.45 5.81
CA SER A 449 -33.94 -13.76 6.93
C SER A 449 -33.26 -13.93 8.31
N GLY A 450 -31.95 -13.72 8.36
CA GLY A 450 -31.06 -13.78 9.52
C GLY A 450 -29.66 -13.34 9.09
N THR A 451 -28.68 -13.44 9.98
CA THR A 451 -27.29 -13.02 9.72
C THR A 451 -26.32 -14.18 9.90
N THR A 452 -25.34 -14.30 9.02
CA THR A 452 -24.21 -15.23 9.16
C THR A 452 -22.92 -14.46 9.04
N VAL A 453 -22.00 -14.68 9.99
CA VAL A 453 -20.71 -14.01 10.02
C VAL A 453 -19.61 -15.03 9.76
N VAL A 454 -18.76 -14.74 8.77
CA VAL A 454 -17.48 -15.41 8.58
C VAL A 454 -16.41 -14.43 9.04
N GLN A 455 -15.54 -14.87 9.96
CA GLN A 455 -14.42 -14.08 10.44
C GLN A 455 -13.12 -14.84 10.19
N VAL A 456 -12.16 -14.13 9.59
CA VAL A 456 -10.82 -14.63 9.31
C VAL A 456 -9.80 -13.76 10.02
N VAL A 457 -8.77 -14.38 10.59
CA VAL A 457 -7.55 -13.66 10.96
C VAL A 457 -6.49 -14.05 9.96
N ALA A 458 -6.00 -13.08 9.20
CA ALA A 458 -4.97 -13.28 8.21
C ALA A 458 -3.72 -12.48 8.56
N GLN A 459 -2.58 -12.97 8.15
CA GLN A 459 -1.29 -12.33 8.28
C GLN A 459 -0.77 -12.06 6.88
N LEU A 460 -0.56 -10.79 6.58
CA LEU A 460 0.03 -10.31 5.34
C LEU A 460 1.53 -10.12 5.57
N ARG A 461 2.35 -10.61 4.65
CA ARG A 461 3.79 -10.45 4.66
C ARG A 461 4.25 -9.97 3.29
N PHE A 462 5.03 -8.90 3.23
CA PHE A 462 5.74 -8.57 2.00
C PHE A 462 6.95 -9.49 1.87
N ASP A 463 7.05 -10.16 0.74
CA ASP A 463 8.25 -10.89 0.33
C ASP A 463 9.01 -10.00 -0.66
N PRO A 464 10.14 -9.39 -0.24
CA PRO A 464 10.93 -8.58 -1.14
C PRO A 464 11.46 -9.45 -2.29
N PRO A 465 11.71 -8.85 -3.46
CA PRO A 465 12.25 -9.58 -4.58
C PRO A 465 13.64 -10.15 -4.21
N GLU A 466 13.99 -11.33 -4.73
CA GLU A 466 15.33 -11.91 -4.55
C GLU A 466 16.44 -11.02 -5.16
N SER A 467 16.07 -10.12 -6.08
CA SER A 467 16.96 -9.13 -6.69
C SER A 467 16.29 -7.77 -6.73
N GLY A 468 17.03 -6.68 -6.46
CA GLY A 468 16.50 -5.31 -6.43
C GLY A 468 15.93 -4.76 -7.77
N THR A 469 15.81 -5.59 -8.80
CA THR A 469 15.19 -5.24 -10.09
C THR A 469 13.81 -5.86 -10.32
N ASP A 470 13.44 -6.89 -9.57
CA ASP A 470 12.11 -7.50 -9.66
C ASP A 470 11.12 -6.79 -8.71
N LEU A 471 9.82 -7.03 -8.90
CA LEU A 471 8.81 -6.55 -7.96
C LEU A 471 8.67 -7.54 -6.80
N GLY A 472 8.60 -7.01 -5.57
CA GLY A 472 8.23 -7.83 -4.42
C GLY A 472 6.75 -8.22 -4.47
N GLN A 473 6.40 -9.28 -3.73
CA GLN A 473 5.05 -9.83 -3.72
C GLN A 473 4.51 -9.89 -2.30
N TRP A 474 3.23 -9.57 -2.15
CA TRP A 474 2.53 -9.81 -0.90
C TRP A 474 2.16 -11.29 -0.79
N GLN A 475 2.36 -11.85 0.40
CA GLN A 475 1.97 -13.20 0.76
C GLN A 475 0.98 -13.13 1.91
N LEU A 476 -0.15 -13.83 1.76
CA LEU A 476 -1.19 -13.88 2.78
C LEU A 476 -1.26 -15.28 3.39
N ALA A 477 -1.18 -15.37 4.71
CA ALA A 477 -1.38 -16.58 5.49
C ALA A 477 -2.66 -16.48 6.32
N VAL A 478 -3.61 -17.41 6.14
CA VAL A 478 -4.82 -17.49 6.96
C VAL A 478 -4.50 -18.21 8.27
N ASN A 479 -4.48 -17.47 9.37
CA ASN A 479 -4.18 -17.99 10.71
C ASN A 479 -5.41 -18.59 11.40
N SER A 480 -6.61 -18.09 11.08
CA SER A 480 -7.85 -18.70 11.56
C SER A 480 -9.04 -18.39 10.66
N TRP A 481 -9.99 -19.31 10.59
CA TRP A 481 -11.26 -19.16 9.90
C TRP A 481 -12.39 -19.60 10.84
N ARG A 482 -13.38 -18.74 11.06
CA ARG A 482 -14.50 -19.00 11.97
C ARG A 482 -15.81 -18.63 11.31
N VAL A 483 -16.80 -19.48 11.51
CA VAL A 483 -18.20 -19.22 11.15
C VAL A 483 -18.99 -19.10 12.44
N CYS A 484 -19.76 -18.04 12.57
CA CYS A 484 -20.45 -17.68 13.81
C CYS A 484 -21.76 -16.94 13.52
N ASP A 485 -22.67 -17.00 14.49
CA ASP A 485 -23.84 -16.12 14.47
C ASP A 485 -23.41 -14.72 14.95
N ALA A 486 -24.05 -13.66 14.42
CA ALA A 486 -23.65 -12.27 14.66
C ALA A 486 -23.70 -11.82 16.14
N ALA A 487 -24.39 -12.56 17.00
CA ALA A 487 -24.45 -12.28 18.44
C ALA A 487 -23.27 -12.88 19.24
N VAL A 488 -22.49 -13.78 18.63
CA VAL A 488 -21.41 -14.56 19.27
C VAL A 488 -20.04 -14.18 18.72
N CYS A 489 -20.01 -13.55 17.54
CA CYS A 489 -18.85 -12.88 16.95
C CYS A 489 -18.93 -11.36 17.18
#